data_AF-A0A812RMP5-F1
#
_entry.id   AF-A0A812RMP5-F1
#
_cell.length_a   1.000
_cell.length_b   1.000
_cell.length_c   1.000
_cell.angle_alpha   90.00
_cell.angle_beta   90.00
_cell.angle_gamma   90.00
#
_symmetry.space_group_name_H-M   'P 1'
#
loop_
_entity.id
_entity.type
_entity.pdbx_description
1 polymer ?
#
loop_
_entity_poly.entity_id
_entity_poly.type
_entity_poly.pdbx_seq_one_letter_code
_entity_poly.pdbx_strand_id
1 'polypeptide(L)'
;MPGNSALLPPYSLAPGLTKYLQSKVAEEGQMFDVDFYASKQEFDDAREWSWAQLGVAFNSGARDYRPRPTSTADSSNRLRDKQRVESRWALGEFGNSSLEFYGPHGELVACGYEAIVYGDHGPYVEFKEEQIYWPTFYRHRLKGPGRTHFEHYNHDVSIKLYGQFKTVADQPNPPAAFPNPFSCSNNRPEGYADYRAGRLYMSCDAFFEVGGRCV
;
A
#
# COMPACT_ATOMS: atom_id res chain seq x y z
N MET A 1 -31.18 14.99 -8.23
CA MET A 1 -31.30 13.59 -8.66
C MET A 1 -30.05 12.86 -8.21
N PRO A 2 -30.07 12.13 -7.08
CA PRO A 2 -28.94 11.31 -6.69
C PRO A 2 -28.88 10.10 -7.64
N GLY A 3 -27.74 9.91 -8.29
CA GLY A 3 -27.51 8.78 -9.18
C GLY A 3 -27.57 7.46 -8.40
N ASN A 4 -28.39 6.53 -8.90
CA ASN A 4 -28.40 5.14 -8.46
C ASN A 4 -26.99 4.54 -8.66
N SER A 5 -26.24 4.44 -7.56
CA SER A 5 -25.11 3.51 -7.46
C SER A 5 -25.73 2.10 -7.47
N ALA A 6 -25.84 1.50 -8.66
CA ALA A 6 -26.23 0.11 -8.79
C ALA A 6 -25.20 -0.73 -8.02
N LEU A 7 -25.61 -1.27 -6.87
CA LEU A 7 -24.84 -2.22 -6.10
C LEU A 7 -24.38 -3.34 -7.05
N LEU A 8 -23.06 -3.51 -7.19
CA LEU A 8 -22.51 -4.63 -7.97
C LEU A 8 -23.14 -5.93 -7.45
N PRO A 9 -23.71 -6.75 -8.34
CA PRO A 9 -24.38 -7.96 -7.90
C PRO A 9 -23.33 -8.93 -7.32
N PRO A 10 -23.64 -9.64 -6.22
CA PRO A 10 -22.71 -10.47 -5.44
C PRO A 10 -22.15 -11.70 -6.17
N TYR A 11 -22.37 -11.85 -7.48
CA TYR A 11 -22.00 -13.04 -8.26
C TYR A 11 -20.51 -13.11 -8.65
N SER A 12 -19.72 -12.06 -8.42
CA SER A 12 -18.27 -12.08 -8.68
C SER A 12 -17.42 -12.59 -7.51
N LEU A 13 -17.98 -12.75 -6.31
CA LEU A 13 -17.24 -13.21 -5.12
C LEU A 13 -17.68 -14.60 -4.70
N ALA A 14 -16.72 -15.43 -4.27
CA ALA A 14 -17.02 -16.73 -3.69
C ALA A 14 -18.03 -16.59 -2.53
N PRO A 15 -19.14 -17.36 -2.49
CA PRO A 15 -20.21 -17.17 -1.50
C PRO A 15 -19.75 -17.15 -0.03
N GLY A 16 -18.70 -17.92 0.30
CA GLY A 16 -18.09 -17.92 1.63
C GLY A 16 -17.46 -16.57 2.01
N LEU A 17 -16.77 -15.92 1.06
CA LEU A 17 -16.13 -14.62 1.28
C LEU A 17 -17.18 -13.52 1.49
N THR A 18 -18.25 -13.52 0.68
CA THR A 18 -19.35 -12.55 0.81
C THR A 18 -19.99 -12.60 2.19
N LYS A 19 -20.33 -13.80 2.68
CA LYS A 19 -20.92 -13.99 4.01
C LYS A 19 -19.98 -13.52 5.13
N TYR A 20 -18.69 -13.83 4.99
CA TYR A 20 -17.68 -13.41 5.97
C TYR A 20 -17.52 -11.89 6.02
N LEU A 21 -17.40 -11.24 4.85
CA LEU A 21 -17.34 -9.78 4.74
C LEU A 21 -18.61 -9.12 5.31
N GLN A 22 -19.80 -9.67 5.02
CA GLN A 22 -21.07 -9.19 5.58
C GLN A 22 -21.06 -9.15 7.10
N SER A 23 -20.62 -10.23 7.76
CA SER A 23 -20.52 -10.30 9.22
C SER A 23 -19.51 -9.27 9.74
N LYS A 24 -18.33 -9.15 9.10
CA LYS A 24 -17.31 -8.19 9.49
C LYS A 24 -17.72 -6.73 9.34
N VAL A 25 -18.40 -6.39 8.24
CA VAL A 25 -18.97 -5.06 8.03
C VAL A 25 -20.03 -4.74 9.08
N ALA A 26 -20.89 -5.71 9.43
CA ALA A 26 -21.92 -5.52 10.44
C ALA A 26 -21.35 -5.36 11.87
N GLU A 27 -20.31 -6.11 12.21
CA GLU A 27 -19.69 -6.12 13.55
C GLU A 27 -18.75 -4.95 13.77
N GLU A 28 -17.91 -4.63 12.79
CA GLU A 28 -16.77 -3.71 12.94
C GLU A 28 -16.95 -2.39 12.17
N GLY A 29 -18.05 -2.25 11.41
CA GLY A 29 -18.41 -1.02 10.70
C GLY A 29 -17.32 -0.60 9.72
N GLN A 30 -16.76 0.60 9.89
CA GLN A 30 -15.73 1.13 8.99
C GLN A 30 -14.30 0.67 9.31
N MET A 31 -14.08 -0.06 10.41
CA MET A 31 -12.73 -0.38 10.91
C MET A 31 -12.33 -1.85 10.69
N PHE A 32 -13.15 -2.61 9.96
CA PHE A 32 -12.95 -4.04 9.72
C PHE A 32 -11.63 -4.34 9.02
N ASP A 33 -11.07 -5.52 9.30
CA ASP A 33 -9.96 -6.11 8.55
C ASP A 33 -10.33 -7.56 8.17
N VAL A 34 -10.14 -7.93 6.89
CA VAL A 34 -10.45 -9.27 6.36
C VAL A 34 -9.28 -9.79 5.52
N ASP A 35 -8.68 -10.88 5.97
CA ASP A 35 -7.68 -11.64 5.22
C ASP A 35 -8.35 -12.69 4.31
N PHE A 36 -7.95 -12.77 3.04
CA PHE A 36 -8.37 -13.82 2.10
C PHE A 36 -7.38 -14.02 0.95
N TYR A 37 -7.54 -15.12 0.22
CA TYR A 37 -6.77 -15.47 -0.95
C TYR A 37 -7.62 -15.22 -2.20
N ALA A 38 -7.10 -14.47 -3.16
CA ALA A 38 -7.82 -14.05 -4.35
C ALA A 38 -6.85 -13.48 -5.40
N SER A 39 -7.33 -13.37 -6.63
CA SER A 39 -6.71 -12.49 -7.63
C SER A 39 -6.94 -11.02 -7.28
N LYS A 40 -6.17 -10.14 -7.93
CA LYS A 40 -6.37 -8.68 -7.79
C LYS A 40 -7.79 -8.23 -8.16
N GLN A 41 -8.37 -8.80 -9.22
CA GLN A 41 -9.74 -8.45 -9.64
C GLN A 41 -10.77 -8.82 -8.57
N GLU A 42 -10.69 -10.04 -8.02
CA GLU A 42 -11.58 -10.48 -6.95
C GLU A 42 -11.41 -9.63 -5.67
N PHE A 43 -10.19 -9.18 -5.38
CA PHE A 43 -9.94 -8.21 -4.31
C PHE A 43 -10.65 -6.86 -4.56
N ASP A 44 -10.56 -6.32 -5.78
CA ASP A 44 -11.22 -5.06 -6.13
C ASP A 44 -12.74 -5.16 -6.03
N ASP A 45 -13.31 -6.28 -6.50
CA ASP A 45 -14.73 -6.57 -6.42
C ASP A 45 -15.19 -6.67 -4.95
N ALA A 46 -14.39 -7.33 -4.10
CA ALA A 46 -14.66 -7.44 -2.66
C ALA A 46 -14.59 -6.08 -1.95
N ARG A 47 -13.61 -5.24 -2.31
CA ARG A 47 -13.50 -3.88 -1.80
C ARG A 47 -14.71 -3.05 -2.19
N GLU A 48 -15.03 -3.01 -3.48
CA GLU A 48 -16.13 -2.18 -3.99
C GLU A 48 -17.45 -2.60 -3.36
N TRP A 49 -17.73 -3.90 -3.33
CA TRP A 49 -18.94 -4.43 -2.71
C TRP A 49 -19.04 -4.09 -1.22
N SER A 50 -17.98 -4.35 -0.44
CA SER A 50 -18.00 -4.14 1.02
C SER A 50 -18.11 -2.66 1.40
N TRP A 51 -17.45 -1.77 0.66
CA TRP A 51 -17.53 -0.34 0.90
C TRP A 51 -18.88 0.24 0.48
N ALA A 52 -19.50 -0.30 -0.58
CA ALA A 52 -20.85 0.08 -0.97
C ALA A 52 -21.89 -0.27 0.11
N GLN A 53 -21.71 -1.38 0.85
CA GLN A 53 -22.56 -1.71 2.02
C GLN A 53 -22.49 -0.65 3.12
N LEU A 54 -21.37 0.07 3.22
CA LEU A 54 -21.16 1.17 4.17
C LEU A 54 -21.55 2.54 3.60
N GLY A 55 -22.14 2.59 2.39
CA GLY A 55 -22.47 3.84 1.71
C GLY A 55 -21.25 4.64 1.25
N VAL A 56 -20.08 4.00 1.15
CA VAL A 56 -18.84 4.64 0.71
C VAL A 56 -18.54 4.25 -0.72
N ALA A 57 -18.60 5.22 -1.64
CA ALA A 57 -18.13 5.03 -3.00
C ALA A 57 -16.60 5.06 -3.03
N PHE A 58 -15.98 4.04 -3.62
CA PHE A 58 -14.55 4.08 -3.93
C PHE A 58 -14.36 4.71 -5.32
N ASN A 59 -13.80 5.91 -5.37
CA ASN A 59 -13.36 6.48 -6.65
C ASN A 59 -12.11 5.73 -7.13
N SER A 60 -12.34 4.74 -8.00
CA SER A 60 -11.34 3.98 -8.76
C SER A 60 -10.76 4.74 -9.94
N GLY A 61 -11.32 5.92 -10.27
CA GLY A 61 -10.88 6.73 -11.40
C GLY A 61 -9.37 6.90 -11.39
N ALA A 62 -8.76 6.69 -12.57
CA ALA A 62 -7.33 6.80 -12.81
C ALA A 62 -6.79 8.03 -12.09
N ARG A 63 -6.14 7.82 -10.95
CA ARG A 63 -5.66 8.93 -10.14
C ARG A 63 -4.48 9.51 -10.86
N ASP A 64 -4.68 10.70 -11.45
CA ASP A 64 -3.67 11.45 -12.17
C ASP A 64 -2.33 11.31 -11.46
N TYR A 65 -1.44 10.55 -12.08
CA TYR A 65 -0.10 10.42 -11.55
C TYR A 65 0.61 11.75 -11.72
N ARG A 66 1.09 12.28 -10.59
CA ARG A 66 1.94 13.46 -10.56
C ARG A 66 3.28 13.04 -9.95
N PRO A 67 4.39 13.16 -10.71
CA PRO A 67 5.73 13.00 -10.17
C PRO A 67 5.92 13.83 -8.92
N ARG A 68 6.76 13.35 -8.00
CA ARG A 68 7.16 14.13 -6.83
C ARG A 68 8.03 15.29 -7.32
N PRO A 69 7.64 16.56 -7.08
CA PRO A 69 8.41 17.70 -7.57
C PRO A 69 9.67 17.94 -6.75
N THR A 70 9.72 17.42 -5.52
CA THR A 70 10.80 17.64 -4.54
C THR A 70 11.06 16.38 -3.75
N SER A 71 12.25 16.30 -3.16
CA SER A 71 12.63 15.25 -2.23
C SER A 71 11.73 15.24 -1.00
N THR A 72 11.51 14.05 -0.43
CA THR A 72 10.86 13.88 0.89
C THR A 72 11.88 13.81 2.03
N ALA A 73 13.18 13.74 1.72
CA ALA A 73 14.27 13.73 2.69
C ALA A 73 14.61 15.14 3.20
N ASP A 74 13.74 15.67 4.06
CA ASP A 74 13.77 17.04 4.57
C ASP A 74 14.27 17.18 6.03
N SER A 75 14.50 16.06 6.73
CA SER A 75 14.98 16.01 8.11
C SER A 75 16.20 15.09 8.26
N SER A 76 16.92 15.21 9.38
CA SER A 76 18.15 14.43 9.63
C SER A 76 17.95 12.91 9.52
N ASN A 77 16.85 12.36 10.06
CA ASN A 77 16.53 10.94 9.96
C ASN A 77 16.26 10.52 8.50
N ARG A 78 15.52 11.33 7.73
CA ARG A 78 15.18 11.03 6.35
C ARG A 78 16.36 11.19 5.40
N LEU A 79 17.23 12.17 5.64
CA LEU A 79 18.50 12.35 4.92
C LEU A 79 19.45 11.18 5.14
N ARG A 80 19.56 10.69 6.39
CA ARG A 80 20.30 9.47 6.72
C ARG A 80 19.73 8.26 5.97
N ASP A 81 18.41 8.09 5.97
CA ASP A 81 17.77 6.97 5.29
C ASP A 81 17.95 7.05 3.77
N LYS A 82 17.92 8.26 3.19
CA LYS A 82 18.24 8.49 1.77
C LYS A 82 19.66 8.05 1.42
N GLN A 83 20.65 8.56 2.15
CA GLN A 83 22.04 8.18 1.94
C GLN A 83 22.23 6.65 2.04
N ARG A 84 21.57 6.01 3.00
CA ARG A 84 21.61 4.56 3.20
C ARG A 84 20.97 3.79 2.04
N VAL A 85 19.78 4.18 1.59
CA VAL A 85 19.08 3.53 0.46
C VAL A 85 19.93 3.60 -0.80
N GLU A 86 20.42 4.79 -1.13
CA GLU A 86 21.21 5.03 -2.34
C GLU A 86 22.55 4.29 -2.30
N SER A 87 23.23 4.24 -1.14
CA SER A 87 24.51 3.54 -1.01
C SER A 87 24.40 2.03 -0.91
N ARG A 88 23.36 1.50 -0.25
CA ARG A 88 23.23 0.06 0.03
C ARG A 88 22.57 -0.71 -1.10
N TRP A 89 21.58 -0.10 -1.77
CA TRP A 89 20.76 -0.78 -2.77
C TRP A 89 20.81 -0.12 -4.15
N ALA A 90 21.60 0.95 -4.32
CA ALA A 90 21.71 1.70 -5.56
C ALA A 90 20.35 2.22 -6.09
N LEU A 91 19.38 2.42 -5.19
CA LEU A 91 18.06 2.96 -5.51
C LEU A 91 18.07 4.47 -5.39
N GLY A 92 17.97 5.17 -6.53
CA GLY A 92 17.80 6.62 -6.54
C GLY A 92 16.44 7.05 -6.01
N GLU A 93 16.35 8.22 -5.37
CA GLU A 93 15.06 8.73 -4.85
C GLU A 93 14.00 8.92 -5.95
N PHE A 94 14.38 9.42 -7.13
CA PHE A 94 13.43 9.63 -8.22
C PHE A 94 13.39 8.39 -9.10
N GLY A 95 12.17 7.97 -9.45
CA GLY A 95 11.86 6.69 -10.06
C GLY A 95 12.71 6.29 -11.27
N ASN A 96 12.84 4.98 -11.44
CA ASN A 96 13.39 4.36 -12.63
C ASN A 96 12.31 3.46 -13.22
N SER A 97 11.86 3.74 -14.45
CA SER A 97 10.76 3.01 -15.09
C SER A 97 11.15 1.64 -15.65
N SER A 98 12.44 1.30 -15.71
CA SER A 98 12.93 0.03 -16.24
C SER A 98 13.54 -0.89 -15.18
N LEU A 99 13.62 -0.45 -13.92
CA LEU A 99 14.21 -1.25 -12.84
C LEU A 99 13.24 -2.35 -12.41
N GLU A 100 13.68 -3.59 -12.37
CA GLU A 100 12.83 -4.72 -11.97
C GLU A 100 13.10 -5.10 -10.52
N PHE A 101 12.04 -5.38 -9.77
CA PHE A 101 12.11 -5.87 -8.39
C PHE A 101 11.78 -7.36 -8.37
N TYR A 102 12.67 -8.14 -7.77
CA TYR A 102 12.53 -9.58 -7.61
C TYR A 102 12.48 -9.95 -6.12
N GLY A 103 11.53 -10.82 -5.78
CA GLY A 103 11.45 -11.40 -4.45
C GLY A 103 12.58 -12.37 -4.14
N PRO A 104 12.64 -12.89 -2.91
CA PRO A 104 13.74 -13.72 -2.44
C PRO A 104 13.85 -15.06 -3.17
N HIS A 105 12.78 -15.54 -3.79
CA HIS A 105 12.77 -16.78 -4.56
C HIS A 105 12.88 -16.53 -6.07
N GLY A 106 13.13 -15.28 -6.48
CA GLY A 106 13.29 -14.89 -7.88
C GLY A 106 11.98 -14.61 -8.60
N GLU A 107 10.86 -14.49 -7.89
CA GLU A 107 9.58 -14.05 -8.45
C GLU A 107 9.60 -12.56 -8.79
N LEU A 108 9.04 -12.17 -9.93
CA LEU A 108 8.90 -10.76 -10.29
C LEU A 108 7.85 -10.09 -9.38
N VAL A 109 8.18 -8.94 -8.81
CA VAL A 109 7.31 -8.19 -7.89
C VAL A 109 6.79 -6.92 -8.55
N ALA A 110 7.66 -6.19 -9.22
CA ALA A 110 7.32 -4.95 -9.91
C ALA A 110 8.31 -4.65 -11.04
N CYS A 111 7.86 -3.91 -12.05
CA CYS A 111 8.71 -3.32 -13.08
C CYS A 111 8.53 -1.80 -13.06
N GLY A 112 9.62 -1.10 -12.75
CA GLY A 112 9.66 0.31 -12.49
C GLY A 112 9.25 0.70 -11.06
N TYR A 113 9.56 1.93 -10.69
CA TYR A 113 9.03 2.61 -9.51
C TYR A 113 9.00 4.12 -9.75
N GLU A 114 8.26 4.85 -8.92
CA GLU A 114 8.05 6.29 -9.08
C GLU A 114 8.94 7.14 -8.19
N ALA A 115 9.15 6.70 -6.95
CA ALA A 115 10.07 7.35 -6.03
C ALA A 115 10.41 6.46 -4.84
N ILE A 116 11.44 6.83 -4.09
CA ILE A 116 11.59 6.46 -2.68
C ILE A 116 10.97 7.57 -1.84
N VAL A 117 10.03 7.19 -0.97
CA VAL A 117 9.40 8.07 0.01
C VAL A 117 10.09 7.88 1.35
N TYR A 118 10.73 8.94 1.83
CA TYR A 118 11.36 8.98 3.14
C TYR A 118 10.36 9.53 4.15
N GLY A 119 9.72 8.63 4.88
CA GLY A 119 8.86 8.97 6.02
C GLY A 119 9.61 8.85 7.34
N ASP A 120 8.95 9.23 8.42
CA ASP A 120 9.51 9.05 9.77
C ASP A 120 9.33 7.61 10.29
N HIS A 121 8.83 6.69 9.46
CA HIS A 121 8.79 5.25 9.71
C HIS A 121 9.80 4.48 8.85
N GLY A 122 10.75 5.18 8.21
CA GLY A 122 11.73 4.63 7.28
C GLY A 122 11.34 4.79 5.80
N PRO A 123 12.20 4.30 4.89
CA PRO A 123 12.05 4.47 3.44
C PRO A 123 11.11 3.43 2.81
N TYR A 124 10.26 3.90 1.90
CA TYR A 124 9.35 3.05 1.13
C TYR A 124 9.49 3.31 -0.37
N VAL A 125 9.51 2.25 -1.17
CA VAL A 125 9.38 2.35 -2.62
C VAL A 125 7.93 2.66 -2.97
N GLU A 126 7.69 3.70 -3.74
CA GLU A 126 6.39 4.10 -4.25
C GLU A 126 6.18 3.60 -5.68
N PHE A 127 5.05 2.94 -5.92
CA PHE A 127 4.66 2.38 -7.21
C PHE A 127 3.30 2.93 -7.66
N LYS A 128 3.11 2.93 -8.97
CA LYS A 128 1.79 2.89 -9.60
C LYS A 128 1.27 1.46 -9.64
N GLU A 129 -0.04 1.32 -9.83
CA GLU A 129 -0.71 0.02 -9.87
C GLU A 129 -0.28 -0.86 -11.06
N GLU A 130 0.03 -0.25 -12.20
CA GLU A 130 0.47 -0.97 -13.41
C GLU A 130 1.93 -1.44 -13.36
N GLN A 131 2.74 -0.90 -12.43
CA GLN A 131 4.11 -1.36 -12.19
C GLN A 131 4.16 -2.66 -11.40
N ILE A 132 3.07 -3.02 -10.72
CA ILE A 132 3.02 -4.20 -9.86
C ILE A 132 2.73 -5.45 -10.69
N TYR A 133 3.55 -6.49 -10.50
CA TYR A 133 3.25 -7.82 -11.03
C TYR A 133 2.27 -8.53 -10.12
N TRP A 134 0.98 -8.20 -10.27
CA TRP A 134 -0.11 -8.70 -9.44
C TRP A 134 -0.20 -10.23 -9.26
N PRO A 135 0.19 -11.09 -10.23
CA PRO A 135 0.19 -12.54 -10.00
C PRO A 135 1.07 -13.01 -8.83
N THR A 136 2.06 -12.23 -8.40
CA THR A 136 2.88 -12.54 -7.22
C THR A 136 2.08 -12.36 -5.92
N PHE A 137 1.07 -11.49 -5.90
CA PHE A 137 0.30 -11.13 -4.73
C PHE A 137 -1.10 -11.74 -4.77
N TYR A 138 -1.33 -12.76 -3.96
CA TYR A 138 -2.62 -13.45 -3.92
C TYR A 138 -3.27 -13.42 -2.55
N ARG A 139 -2.51 -13.11 -1.47
CA ARG A 139 -3.08 -12.97 -0.14
C ARG A 139 -3.32 -11.50 0.10
N HIS A 140 -4.52 -11.16 0.48
CA HIS A 140 -4.92 -9.77 0.68
C HIS A 140 -5.53 -9.58 2.06
N ARG A 141 -5.24 -8.43 2.65
CA ARG A 141 -6.00 -7.89 3.77
C ARG A 141 -6.79 -6.69 3.28
N LEU A 142 -8.08 -6.92 3.05
CA LEU A 142 -9.03 -5.86 2.81
C LEU A 142 -9.33 -5.16 4.13
N LYS A 143 -9.40 -3.84 4.08
CA LYS A 143 -9.65 -2.99 5.25
C LYS A 143 -10.85 -2.10 5.00
N GLY A 144 -11.57 -1.79 6.06
CA GLY A 144 -12.69 -0.86 6.01
C GLY A 144 -12.23 0.57 5.69
N PRO A 145 -13.17 1.43 5.24
CA PRO A 145 -12.87 2.80 4.82
C PRO A 145 -12.34 3.69 5.95
N GLY A 146 -12.46 3.29 7.22
CA GLY A 146 -11.87 3.98 8.37
C GLY A 146 -10.35 3.81 8.48
N ARG A 147 -9.75 2.87 7.75
CA ARG A 147 -8.28 2.69 7.68
C ARG A 147 -7.66 3.60 6.60
N THR A 148 -6.35 3.47 6.39
CA THR A 148 -5.62 4.30 5.42
C THR A 148 -5.09 3.53 4.20
N HIS A 149 -4.98 2.21 4.30
CA HIS A 149 -4.37 1.36 3.28
C HIS A 149 -4.92 -0.07 3.32
N PHE A 150 -4.78 -0.79 2.21
CA PHE A 150 -4.92 -2.25 2.11
C PHE A 150 -3.55 -2.91 2.23
N GLU A 151 -3.52 -4.22 2.40
CA GLU A 151 -2.25 -4.98 2.38
C GLU A 151 -2.35 -6.14 1.38
N HIS A 152 -1.30 -6.31 0.58
CA HIS A 152 -1.17 -7.41 -0.37
C HIS A 152 0.14 -8.14 -0.07
N TYR A 153 0.07 -9.46 -0.07
CA TYR A 153 1.16 -10.34 0.30
C TYR A 153 1.39 -11.39 -0.79
N ASN A 154 2.64 -11.79 -0.94
CA ASN A 154 3.00 -12.95 -1.75
C ASN A 154 2.69 -14.27 -1.02
N HIS A 155 2.87 -15.39 -1.73
CA HIS A 155 3.56 -16.59 -1.22
C HIS A 155 3.50 -16.90 0.29
N ASP A 156 4.70 -16.90 0.78
CA ASP A 156 5.09 -17.13 2.15
C ASP A 156 4.94 -15.89 3.03
N VAL A 157 4.20 -14.86 2.57
CA VAL A 157 4.04 -13.56 3.22
C VAL A 157 5.33 -12.82 3.56
N SER A 158 6.44 -13.17 2.89
CA SER A 158 7.73 -12.48 3.04
C SER A 158 7.71 -11.07 2.46
N ILE A 159 6.88 -10.81 1.45
CA ILE A 159 6.74 -9.51 0.81
C ILE A 159 5.37 -8.92 1.14
N LYS A 160 5.36 -7.64 1.51
CA LYS A 160 4.15 -6.87 1.82
C LYS A 160 4.11 -5.58 1.02
N LEU A 161 2.99 -5.37 0.33
CA LEU A 161 2.67 -4.17 -0.42
C LEU A 161 1.47 -3.47 0.23
N TYR A 162 1.60 -2.17 0.47
CA TYR A 162 0.57 -1.33 1.08
C TYR A 162 -0.17 -0.56 0.00
N GLY A 163 -1.44 -0.88 -0.26
CA GLY A 163 -2.29 -0.16 -1.21
C GLY A 163 -2.95 1.05 -0.53
N GLN A 164 -2.33 2.22 -0.62
CA GLN A 164 -2.78 3.40 0.11
C GLN A 164 -4.07 3.97 -0.49
N PHE A 165 -5.08 4.27 0.33
CA PHE A 165 -6.34 4.86 -0.14
C PHE A 165 -6.78 6.13 0.60
N LYS A 166 -6.10 6.50 1.69
CA LYS A 166 -6.15 7.83 2.32
C LYS A 166 -4.75 8.38 2.54
N THR A 167 -4.59 9.67 2.83
CA THR A 167 -3.30 10.18 3.31
C THR A 167 -3.11 9.80 4.80
N VAL A 168 -1.93 10.11 5.35
CA VAL A 168 -1.65 10.03 6.80
C VAL A 168 -1.41 11.41 7.41
N ALA A 169 -2.01 12.46 6.81
CA ALA A 169 -1.80 13.84 7.21
C ALA A 169 -2.32 14.15 8.63
N ASP A 170 -3.25 13.35 9.13
CA ASP A 170 -3.78 13.40 10.49
C ASP A 170 -2.96 12.59 11.52
N GLN A 171 -1.87 11.96 11.08
CA GLN A 171 -1.00 11.13 11.90
C GLN A 171 0.38 11.78 12.00
N PRO A 172 0.62 12.64 13.01
CA PRO A 172 1.86 13.41 13.10
C PRO A 172 3.10 12.58 13.43
N ASN A 173 2.90 11.35 13.93
CA ASN A 173 3.95 10.42 14.28
C ASN A 173 3.66 9.04 13.70
N PRO A 174 4.71 8.26 13.38
CA PRO A 174 4.53 6.87 12.98
C PRO A 174 3.89 6.04 14.10
N PRO A 175 3.24 4.90 13.78
CA PRO A 175 2.71 3.99 14.79
C PRO A 175 3.81 3.54 15.77
N ALA A 176 3.49 3.56 17.08
CA ALA A 176 4.42 3.10 18.12
C ALA A 176 4.49 1.57 18.24
N ALA A 177 3.59 0.86 17.56
CA ALA A 177 3.57 -0.58 17.55
C ALA A 177 4.77 -1.09 16.73
N PHE A 178 5.65 -1.82 17.40
CA PHE A 178 6.86 -2.47 16.91
C PHE A 178 8.14 -1.59 16.93
N PRO A 179 9.25 -2.12 17.48
CA PRO A 179 10.53 -1.45 17.44
C PRO A 179 11.03 -1.42 15.99
N ASN A 180 10.85 -0.27 15.34
CA ASN A 180 11.47 0.05 14.06
C ASN A 180 12.61 1.04 14.33
N PRO A 181 13.89 0.67 14.09
CA PRO A 181 15.05 1.51 14.40
C PRO A 181 15.09 2.81 13.58
N PHE A 182 14.27 2.91 12.53
CA PHE A 182 14.14 4.11 11.70
C PHE A 182 12.98 5.03 12.15
N SER A 183 12.15 4.57 13.09
CA SER A 183 11.00 5.33 13.58
C SER A 183 11.44 6.58 14.35
N CYS A 184 10.89 7.74 14.00
CA CYS A 184 11.17 9.02 14.65
C CYS A 184 9.86 9.77 14.92
N SER A 185 9.63 10.19 16.17
CA SER A 185 8.43 10.97 16.53
C SER A 185 8.68 12.47 16.37
N ASN A 186 8.67 12.97 15.14
CA ASN A 186 8.93 14.38 14.84
C ASN A 186 7.70 15.30 14.99
N ASN A 187 6.52 14.76 15.29
CA ASN A 187 5.26 15.49 15.45
C ASN A 187 4.91 16.39 14.25
N ARG A 188 4.94 15.82 13.04
CA ARG A 188 4.77 16.56 11.79
C ARG A 188 3.32 17.02 11.58
N PRO A 189 3.05 18.32 11.39
CA PRO A 189 1.69 18.80 11.13
C PRO A 189 1.10 18.28 9.81
N GLU A 190 1.94 17.92 8.86
CA GLU A 190 1.58 17.34 7.55
C GLU A 190 1.46 15.81 7.55
N GLY A 191 1.68 15.17 8.70
CA GLY A 191 1.75 13.72 8.84
C GLY A 191 3.18 13.17 8.78
N TYR A 192 3.38 11.98 9.34
CA TYR A 192 4.72 11.36 9.46
C TYR A 192 5.34 10.94 8.12
N ALA A 193 4.55 10.85 7.06
CA ALA A 193 4.98 10.50 5.70
C ALA A 193 4.03 11.10 4.65
N ASP A 194 4.55 11.49 3.49
CA ASP A 194 3.73 11.98 2.36
C ASP A 194 3.15 10.80 1.54
N TYR A 195 2.40 9.90 2.19
CA TYR A 195 1.69 8.83 1.48
C TYR A 195 0.50 9.38 0.72
N ARG A 196 0.47 9.09 -0.58
CA ARG A 196 -0.54 9.55 -1.53
C ARG A 196 -1.53 8.43 -1.77
N ALA A 197 -2.80 8.80 -1.67
CA ALA A 197 -3.88 7.87 -1.89
C ALA A 197 -3.87 7.42 -3.38
N GLY A 198 -3.98 6.11 -3.62
CA GLY A 198 -3.91 5.45 -4.93
C GLY A 198 -2.49 5.06 -5.36
N ARG A 199 -1.52 5.14 -4.44
CA ARG A 199 -0.17 4.61 -4.63
C ARG A 199 0.00 3.33 -3.84
N LEU A 200 0.96 2.53 -4.27
CA LEU A 200 1.38 1.35 -3.55
C LEU A 200 2.76 1.57 -2.96
N TYR A 201 2.95 1.10 -1.74
CA TYR A 201 4.20 1.28 -1.01
C TYR A 201 4.77 -0.06 -0.55
N MET A 202 6.07 -0.23 -0.69
CA MET A 202 6.79 -1.39 -0.15
C MET A 202 7.95 -0.89 0.71
N SER A 203 8.08 -1.39 1.94
CA SER A 203 9.19 -1.02 2.80
C SER A 203 10.50 -1.48 2.18
N CYS A 204 11.47 -0.58 2.01
CA CYS A 204 12.77 -0.97 1.48
C CYS A 204 13.45 -1.98 2.41
N ASP A 205 13.49 -1.66 3.71
CA ASP A 205 14.11 -2.52 4.71
C ASP A 205 13.50 -3.92 4.75
N ALA A 206 12.17 -4.02 4.88
CA ALA A 206 11.52 -5.33 4.95
C ALA A 206 11.74 -6.15 3.67
N PHE A 207 11.70 -5.52 2.49
CA PHE A 207 11.89 -6.20 1.21
C PHE A 207 13.33 -6.72 1.02
N PHE A 208 14.32 -5.88 1.29
CA PHE A 208 15.73 -6.26 1.10
C PHE A 208 16.25 -7.16 2.23
N GLU A 209 15.70 -7.09 3.44
CA GLU A 209 16.07 -7.95 4.56
C GLU A 209 15.69 -9.42 4.31
N VAL A 210 14.55 -9.67 3.66
CA VAL A 210 14.13 -11.03 3.30
C VAL A 210 14.87 -11.59 2.08
N GLY A 211 15.74 -10.81 1.43
CA GLY A 211 16.51 -11.22 0.25
C GLY A 211 15.97 -10.74 -1.09
N GLY A 212 15.03 -9.79 -1.10
CA GLY A 212 14.61 -9.10 -2.31
C GLY A 212 15.78 -8.38 -3.00
N ARG A 213 15.70 -8.21 -4.31
CA ARG A 213 16.73 -7.54 -5.12
C ARG A 213 16.12 -6.72 -6.24
N CYS A 214 16.86 -5.76 -6.75
CA CYS A 214 16.52 -5.04 -7.97
C CYS A 214 17.60 -5.20 -9.04
N VAL A 215 17.21 -5.23 -10.31
CA VAL A 215 18.10 -5.37 -11.48
C VAL A 215 17.73 -4.43 -12.60
#